data_AF-X8HKS9-F1
#
_entry.id   AF-X8HKS9-F1
#
_cell.length_a   1.000
_cell.length_b   1.000
_cell.length_c   1.000
_cell.angle_alpha   90.00
_cell.angle_beta   90.00
_cell.angle_gamma   90.00
#
_symmetry.space_group_name_H-M   'P 1'
#
loop_
_entity.id
_entity.type
_entity.pdbx_description
1 polymer ?
#
loop_
_entity_poly.entity_id
_entity_poly.type
_entity_poly.pdbx_seq_one_letter_code
_entity_poly.pdbx_strand_id
1 'polypeptide(L)'
;MNNINNWQKFEQMAVSYLKGKYGNFFELKGESNSNTSDILFRKECNSFFIEVKMPEAQCGQFVLIPNKEKKKFEYSSKNKTKKNNYTCEIMKYMNDNFEKFNKSSTSGIDINMANLTFYNWIIEYYKEKNVKFFITKSDKDYIIFPIENFSCYFEVTAKYRMKKSGSSPLSDLSKNDFEEALKKANISYKFKGLDITTDEELDGRKICGENRTYLLRKKEDKLYKVRQLSNTENCNVIFSIKLKANISEKQRKEDLDKFELFLKN
;
A
#
# COMPACT_ATOMS: atom_id res chain seq x y z
N MET A 1 7.72 23.20 6.57
CA MET A 1 6.99 22.09 7.23
C MET A 1 6.97 20.91 6.27
N ASN A 2 7.51 19.75 6.69
CA ASN A 2 7.52 18.54 5.87
C ASN A 2 6.09 18.17 5.44
N ASN A 3 5.86 18.06 4.13
CA ASN A 3 4.56 17.68 3.58
C ASN A 3 4.37 16.15 3.75
N ILE A 4 4.13 15.71 5.00
CA ILE A 4 3.87 14.31 5.33
C ILE A 4 2.55 13.91 4.67
N ASN A 5 2.53 12.79 3.94
CA ASN A 5 1.31 12.30 3.28
C ASN A 5 0.22 12.00 4.32
N ASN A 6 -1.05 12.21 3.97
CA ASN A 6 -2.17 12.03 4.90
C ASN A 6 -2.20 10.64 5.57
N TRP A 7 -1.85 9.58 4.83
CA TRP A 7 -1.79 8.21 5.37
C TRP A 7 -0.67 8.04 6.41
N GLN A 8 0.50 8.65 6.21
CA GLN A 8 1.61 8.60 7.18
C GLN A 8 1.25 9.36 8.47
N LYS A 9 0.57 10.50 8.34
CA LYS A 9 0.03 11.22 9.51
C LYS A 9 -0.97 10.34 10.27
N PHE A 10 -1.83 9.64 9.53
CA PHE A 10 -2.83 8.75 10.12
C PHE A 10 -2.19 7.59 10.90
N GLU A 11 -1.14 6.96 10.37
CA GLU A 11 -0.34 5.95 11.07
C GLU A 11 0.31 6.48 12.35
N GLN A 12 0.92 7.67 12.28
CA GLN A 12 1.52 8.33 13.45
C GLN A 12 0.48 8.61 14.54
N MET A 13 -0.71 9.07 14.15
CA MET A 13 -1.81 9.30 15.09
C MET A 13 -2.31 7.98 15.70
N ALA A 14 -2.42 6.91 14.91
CA ALA A 14 -2.82 5.59 15.40
C ALA A 14 -1.83 5.02 16.43
N VAL A 15 -0.53 5.08 16.16
CA VAL A 15 0.52 4.70 17.15
C VAL A 15 0.44 5.57 18.40
N SER A 16 0.27 6.87 18.25
CA SER A 16 0.19 7.80 19.38
C SER A 16 -1.02 7.49 20.27
N TYR A 17 -2.17 7.19 19.66
CA TYR A 17 -3.36 6.75 20.37
C TYR A 17 -3.12 5.44 21.14
N LEU A 18 -2.55 4.43 20.50
CA LEU A 18 -2.25 3.15 21.15
C LEU A 18 -1.27 3.33 22.32
N LYS A 19 -0.22 4.15 22.15
CA LYS A 19 0.73 4.45 23.22
C LYS A 19 0.09 5.19 24.39
N GLY A 20 -0.72 6.20 24.09
CA GLY A 20 -1.42 6.98 25.11
C GLY A 20 -2.40 6.14 25.93
N LYS A 21 -3.07 5.15 25.30
CA LYS A 21 -4.08 4.33 25.96
C LYS A 21 -3.52 3.08 26.62
N TYR A 22 -2.52 2.43 26.02
CA TYR A 22 -2.06 1.09 26.42
C TYR A 22 -0.56 1.04 26.79
N GLY A 23 0.14 2.17 26.76
CA GLY A 23 1.55 2.28 27.13
C GLY A 23 2.54 2.11 25.96
N ASN A 24 3.83 2.25 26.25
CA ASN A 24 4.90 2.36 25.24
C ASN A 24 5.37 1.01 24.66
N PHE A 25 4.43 0.18 24.18
CA PHE A 25 4.70 -1.14 23.59
C PHE A 25 4.53 -1.18 22.07
N PHE A 26 4.18 -0.06 21.45
CA PHE A 26 3.85 0.04 20.03
C PHE A 26 4.91 0.82 19.27
N GLU A 27 5.41 0.27 18.17
CA GLU A 27 6.42 0.91 17.33
C GLU A 27 5.91 1.03 15.91
N LEU A 28 6.01 2.22 15.33
CA LEU A 28 5.76 2.39 13.90
C LEU A 28 6.84 1.65 13.11
N LYS A 29 6.42 0.84 12.14
CA LYS A 29 7.20 0.09 11.18
C LYS A 29 6.60 0.31 9.78
N GLY A 30 7.05 -0.45 8.79
CA GLY A 30 6.49 -0.40 7.44
C GLY A 30 6.97 0.81 6.64
N GLU A 31 6.64 2.03 7.05
CA GLU A 31 6.82 3.24 6.24
C GLU A 31 6.46 2.99 4.76
N SER A 32 7.42 3.11 3.82
CA SER A 32 7.22 2.79 2.40
C SER A 32 7.54 1.34 2.02
N ASN A 33 7.98 0.51 2.96
CA ASN A 33 8.30 -0.90 2.76
C ASN A 33 7.04 -1.76 2.92
N SER A 34 6.47 -2.16 1.79
CA SER A 34 5.26 -3.01 1.73
C SER A 34 5.42 -4.42 2.32
N ASN A 35 6.63 -4.85 2.66
CA ASN A 35 6.90 -6.19 3.22
C ASN A 35 6.68 -6.26 4.73
N THR A 36 6.47 -5.13 5.40
CA THR A 36 6.26 -5.06 6.84
C THR A 36 5.00 -4.25 7.11
N SER A 37 4.22 -4.69 8.09
CA SER A 37 3.00 -4.00 8.53
C SER A 37 3.32 -2.78 9.39
N ASP A 38 2.31 -1.94 9.60
CA ASP A 38 2.51 -0.55 10.02
C ASP A 38 2.91 -0.39 11.49
N ILE A 39 2.38 -1.21 12.40
CA ILE A 39 2.65 -1.09 13.83
C ILE A 39 3.07 -2.44 14.40
N LEU A 40 4.23 -2.50 15.05
CA LEU A 40 4.66 -3.65 15.82
C LEU A 40 4.28 -3.45 17.29
N PHE A 41 3.51 -4.37 17.86
CA PHE A 41 3.41 -4.53 19.30
C PHE A 41 4.51 -5.46 19.81
N ARG A 42 5.16 -5.09 20.90
CA ARG A 42 6.13 -5.93 21.59
C ARG A 42 6.01 -5.79 23.10
N LYS A 43 5.72 -6.89 23.77
CA LYS A 43 5.76 -7.00 25.23
C LYS A 43 6.20 -8.41 25.60
N GLU A 44 7.32 -8.50 26.32
CA GLU A 44 7.93 -9.78 26.73
C GLU A 44 8.07 -10.76 25.55
N CYS A 45 7.41 -11.92 25.62
CA CYS A 45 7.43 -12.97 24.59
C CYS A 45 6.34 -12.81 23.52
N ASN A 46 5.42 -11.84 23.66
CA ASN A 46 4.35 -11.60 22.70
C ASN A 46 4.72 -10.50 21.71
N SER A 47 4.72 -10.83 20.42
CA SER A 47 4.94 -9.86 19.36
C SER A 47 4.06 -10.13 18.14
N PHE A 48 3.40 -9.09 17.66
CA PHE A 48 2.52 -9.16 16.51
C PHE A 48 2.40 -7.79 15.85
N PHE A 49 1.92 -7.80 14.61
CA PHE A 49 1.64 -6.57 13.89
C PHE A 49 0.17 -6.16 13.98
N ILE A 50 -0.03 -4.84 13.94
CA ILE A 50 -1.31 -4.18 13.75
C ILE A 50 -1.21 -3.41 12.43
N GLU A 51 -2.14 -3.66 11.52
CA GLU A 51 -2.22 -2.94 10.25
C GLU A 51 -3.11 -1.70 10.40
N VAL A 52 -2.64 -0.56 9.91
CA VAL A 52 -3.40 0.68 9.92
C VAL A 52 -4.09 0.84 8.56
N LYS A 53 -5.39 1.15 8.59
CA LYS A 53 -6.13 1.51 7.37
C LYS A 53 -6.97 2.75 7.58
N MET A 54 -6.85 3.70 6.66
CA MET A 54 -7.82 4.77 6.52
C MET A 54 -9.20 4.20 6.14
N PRO A 55 -10.30 4.94 6.37
CA PRO A 55 -11.66 4.48 6.05
C PRO A 55 -11.83 4.03 4.60
N GLU A 56 -11.13 4.67 3.67
CA GLU A 56 -11.03 4.25 2.27
C GLU A 56 -9.56 4.02 1.93
N ALA A 57 -9.22 2.79 1.53
CA ALA A 57 -7.83 2.40 1.30
C ALA A 57 -7.68 1.24 0.31
N GLN A 58 -6.45 1.00 -0.16
CA GLN A 58 -6.08 -0.25 -0.82
C GLN A 58 -5.68 -1.30 0.23
N CYS A 59 -5.97 -2.57 -0.01
CA CYS A 59 -5.77 -3.64 0.99
C CYS A 59 -5.12 -4.89 0.38
N GLY A 60 -3.92 -4.71 -0.16
CA GLY A 60 -3.14 -5.79 -0.77
C GLY A 60 -3.34 -5.89 -2.29
N GLN A 61 -2.41 -6.60 -2.93
CA GLN A 61 -2.41 -6.84 -4.38
C GLN A 61 -1.53 -8.04 -4.74
N PHE A 62 -1.76 -8.62 -5.91
CA PHE A 62 -0.85 -9.58 -6.54
C PHE A 62 -0.85 -9.43 -8.07
N VAL A 63 0.29 -9.72 -8.69
CA VAL A 63 0.50 -9.60 -10.13
C VAL A 63 0.09 -10.89 -10.83
N LEU A 64 -0.68 -10.75 -11.91
CA LEU A 64 -1.02 -11.82 -12.84
C LEU A 64 -0.53 -11.46 -14.24
N ILE A 65 0.09 -12.41 -14.92
CA ILE A 65 0.63 -12.26 -16.27
C ILE A 65 -0.30 -12.99 -17.25
N PRO A 66 -0.85 -12.33 -18.28
CA PRO A 66 -1.69 -12.99 -19.26
C PRO A 66 -0.85 -13.88 -20.19
N ASN A 67 -1.19 -15.17 -20.27
CA ASN A 67 -0.71 -16.10 -21.29
C ASN A 67 -1.77 -16.20 -22.39
N LYS A 68 -1.53 -15.51 -23.51
CA LYS A 68 -2.48 -15.41 -24.63
C LYS A 68 -2.64 -16.74 -25.38
N GLU A 69 -1.59 -17.55 -25.46
CA GLU A 69 -1.63 -18.85 -26.12
C GLU A 69 -2.53 -19.83 -25.37
N LYS A 70 -2.38 -19.88 -24.03
CA LYS A 70 -3.18 -20.75 -23.17
C LYS A 70 -4.53 -20.15 -22.77
N LYS A 71 -4.77 -18.88 -23.13
CA LYS A 71 -5.91 -18.05 -22.66
C LYS A 71 -6.11 -18.11 -21.14
N LYS A 72 -5.00 -17.99 -20.40
CA LYS A 72 -4.99 -18.10 -18.94
C LYS A 72 -4.09 -17.05 -18.32
N PHE A 73 -4.38 -16.65 -17.09
CA PHE A 73 -3.52 -15.84 -16.25
C PHE A 73 -2.59 -16.73 -15.43
N GLU A 74 -1.33 -16.32 -15.36
CA GLU A 74 -0.29 -16.96 -14.58
C GLU A 74 0.08 -16.10 -13.38
N TYR A 75 0.28 -16.73 -12.23
CA TYR A 75 0.69 -16.01 -11.02
C TYR A 75 2.16 -15.63 -11.17
N SER A 76 2.48 -14.34 -11.02
CA SER A 76 3.87 -13.89 -11.18
C SER A 76 4.77 -14.53 -10.12
N SER A 77 5.90 -15.09 -10.56
CA SER A 77 6.97 -15.58 -9.68
C SER A 77 7.64 -14.47 -8.86
N LYS A 78 7.42 -13.20 -9.23
CA LYS A 78 7.93 -12.01 -8.52
C LYS A 78 6.97 -11.51 -7.43
N ASN A 79 5.82 -12.15 -7.26
CA ASN A 79 4.93 -11.84 -6.14
C ASN A 79 5.64 -12.13 -4.81
N LYS A 80 5.39 -11.28 -3.81
CA LYS A 80 5.97 -11.38 -2.47
C LYS A 80 5.25 -12.38 -1.57
N THR A 81 4.02 -12.74 -1.93
CA THR A 81 3.17 -13.68 -1.19
C THR A 81 3.02 -14.97 -1.96
N LYS A 82 2.73 -16.04 -1.22
CA LYS A 82 2.46 -17.33 -1.83
C LYS A 82 1.07 -17.31 -2.47
N LYS A 83 0.92 -18.11 -3.52
CA LYS A 83 -0.39 -18.38 -4.12
C LYS A 83 -1.20 -19.23 -3.13
N ASN A 84 -2.36 -18.74 -2.70
CA ASN A 84 -3.29 -19.44 -1.82
C ASN A 84 -4.57 -19.88 -2.58
N ASN A 85 -5.47 -20.60 -1.91
CA ASN A 85 -6.72 -21.10 -2.52
C ASN A 85 -7.60 -19.98 -3.08
N TYR A 86 -7.71 -18.86 -2.35
CA TYR A 86 -8.51 -17.71 -2.79
C TYR A 86 -7.90 -17.03 -4.04
N THR A 87 -6.57 -17.05 -4.16
CA THR A 87 -5.88 -16.63 -5.38
C THR A 87 -6.25 -17.55 -6.55
N CYS A 88 -6.33 -18.86 -6.34
CA CYS A 88 -6.78 -19.82 -7.36
C CYS A 88 -8.22 -19.55 -7.80
N GLU A 89 -9.13 -19.26 -6.87
CA GLU A 89 -10.53 -18.93 -7.17
C GLU A 89 -10.65 -17.66 -8.02
N ILE A 90 -9.93 -16.59 -7.65
CA ILE A 90 -9.90 -15.35 -8.43
C ILE A 90 -9.31 -15.60 -9.83
N MET A 91 -8.20 -16.33 -9.91
CA MET A 91 -7.59 -16.68 -11.20
C MET A 91 -8.53 -17.52 -12.07
N LYS A 92 -9.27 -18.48 -11.48
CA LYS A 92 -10.26 -19.28 -12.20
C LYS A 92 -11.35 -18.38 -12.80
N TYR A 93 -11.95 -17.51 -11.99
CA TYR A 93 -12.95 -16.56 -12.46
C TYR A 93 -12.41 -15.67 -13.60
N MET A 94 -11.17 -15.19 -13.49
CA MET A 94 -10.55 -14.38 -14.54
C MET A 94 -10.23 -15.18 -15.81
N ASN A 95 -9.84 -16.45 -15.69
CA ASN A 95 -9.57 -17.34 -16.83
C ASN A 95 -10.85 -17.66 -17.59
N ASP A 96 -11.95 -17.93 -16.87
CA ASP A 96 -13.27 -18.15 -17.47
C ASP A 96 -13.77 -16.90 -18.23
N ASN A 97 -13.19 -15.73 -17.93
CA ASN A 97 -13.49 -14.44 -18.56
C ASN A 97 -12.24 -13.81 -19.23
N PHE A 98 -11.33 -14.63 -19.76
CA PHE A 98 -9.99 -14.19 -20.19
C PHE A 98 -10.02 -12.99 -21.15
N GLU A 99 -10.87 -13.03 -22.18
CA GLU A 99 -10.94 -11.97 -23.21
C GLU A 99 -11.35 -10.61 -22.64
N LYS A 100 -12.17 -10.61 -21.57
CA LYS A 100 -12.53 -9.39 -20.84
C LYS A 100 -11.30 -8.83 -20.14
N PHE A 101 -10.61 -9.64 -19.34
CA PHE A 101 -9.50 -9.18 -18.49
C PHE A 101 -8.18 -8.94 -19.23
N ASN A 102 -7.95 -9.61 -20.37
CA ASN A 102 -6.75 -9.43 -21.20
C ASN A 102 -6.66 -8.04 -21.86
N LYS A 103 -7.77 -7.29 -21.86
CA LYS A 103 -7.85 -5.89 -22.35
C LYS A 103 -7.67 -4.85 -21.24
N SER A 104 -7.21 -5.26 -20.05
CA SER A 104 -7.11 -4.36 -18.89
C SER A 104 -6.15 -3.19 -19.15
N SER A 105 -6.57 -2.01 -18.71
CA SER A 105 -5.85 -0.75 -18.82
C SER A 105 -5.55 -0.18 -17.42
N THR A 106 -5.10 1.07 -17.36
CA THR A 106 -4.87 1.79 -16.09
C THR A 106 -6.15 2.00 -15.27
N SER A 107 -7.32 2.11 -15.91
CA SER A 107 -8.62 2.19 -15.21
C SER A 107 -9.00 0.85 -14.56
N GLY A 108 -8.54 -0.25 -15.16
CA GLY A 108 -8.82 -1.61 -14.73
C GLY A 108 -10.23 -2.08 -15.04
N ILE A 109 -10.49 -3.33 -14.65
CA ILE A 109 -11.75 -4.03 -14.82
C ILE A 109 -12.13 -4.65 -13.49
N ASP A 110 -13.39 -4.42 -13.06
CA ASP A 110 -13.94 -5.01 -11.84
C ASP A 110 -14.03 -6.53 -11.90
N ILE A 111 -13.66 -7.17 -10.81
CA ILE A 111 -13.79 -8.61 -10.59
C ILE A 111 -15.05 -8.82 -9.75
N ASN A 112 -16.16 -9.16 -10.43
CA ASN A 112 -17.46 -9.29 -9.80
C ASN A 112 -17.73 -10.75 -9.44
N MET A 113 -17.19 -11.19 -8.31
CA MET A 113 -17.41 -12.53 -7.74
C MET A 113 -17.80 -12.41 -6.25
N ALA A 114 -18.02 -13.55 -5.59
CA ALA A 114 -18.42 -13.56 -4.18
C ALA A 114 -17.38 -12.86 -3.28
N ASN A 115 -17.83 -11.89 -2.48
CA ASN A 115 -16.96 -11.10 -1.60
C ASN A 115 -16.23 -11.94 -0.54
N LEU A 116 -16.79 -13.11 -0.16
CA LEU A 116 -16.16 -14.02 0.80
C LEU A 116 -14.75 -14.43 0.38
N THR A 117 -14.52 -14.68 -0.92
CA THR A 117 -13.19 -14.99 -1.46
C THR A 117 -12.22 -13.83 -1.22
N PHE A 118 -12.66 -12.58 -1.39
CA PHE A 118 -11.81 -11.40 -1.18
C PHE A 118 -11.48 -11.20 0.30
N TYR A 119 -12.45 -11.33 1.19
CA TYR A 119 -12.22 -11.25 2.63
C TYR A 119 -11.20 -12.29 3.08
N ASN A 120 -11.38 -13.55 2.68
CA ASN A 120 -10.47 -14.61 3.08
C ASN A 120 -9.08 -14.45 2.48
N TRP A 121 -8.98 -13.96 1.23
CA TRP A 121 -7.68 -13.63 0.64
C TRP A 121 -6.94 -12.58 1.47
N ILE A 122 -7.64 -11.50 1.88
CA ILE A 122 -7.07 -10.44 2.72
C ILE A 122 -6.62 -11.01 4.07
N ILE A 123 -7.45 -11.81 4.72
CA ILE A 123 -7.13 -12.43 6.02
C ILE A 123 -5.84 -13.25 5.91
N GLU A 124 -5.74 -14.15 4.93
CA GLU A 124 -4.52 -14.97 4.74
C GLU A 124 -3.30 -14.11 4.38
N TYR A 125 -3.47 -13.10 3.53
CA TYR A 125 -2.40 -12.16 3.17
C TYR A 125 -1.79 -11.49 4.39
N TYR A 126 -2.61 -11.06 5.35
CA TYR A 126 -2.13 -10.39 6.56
C TYR A 126 -1.67 -11.37 7.66
N LYS A 127 -2.22 -12.59 7.71
CA LYS A 127 -1.66 -13.67 8.56
C LYS A 127 -0.22 -14.00 8.19
N GLU A 128 0.11 -14.07 6.90
CA GLU A 128 1.49 -14.29 6.44
C GLU A 128 2.46 -13.22 6.94
N LYS A 129 1.96 -12.02 7.25
CA LYS A 129 2.72 -10.89 7.80
C LYS A 129 2.70 -10.82 9.33
N ASN A 130 2.18 -11.84 10.01
CA ASN A 130 1.96 -11.85 11.46
C ASN A 130 1.11 -10.67 11.97
N VAL A 131 0.17 -10.18 11.16
CA VAL A 131 -0.83 -9.22 11.63
C VAL A 131 -1.90 -9.96 12.41
N LYS A 132 -2.32 -9.41 13.54
CA LYS A 132 -3.41 -9.96 14.37
C LYS A 132 -4.60 -9.02 14.50
N PHE A 133 -4.37 -7.72 14.37
CA PHE A 133 -5.42 -6.71 14.48
C PHE A 133 -5.28 -5.66 13.38
N PHE A 134 -6.41 -5.03 13.07
CA PHE A 134 -6.44 -3.79 12.31
C PHE A 134 -6.81 -2.64 13.24
N ILE A 135 -6.30 -1.45 12.91
CA ILE A 135 -6.79 -0.19 13.47
C ILE A 135 -7.22 0.74 12.34
N THR A 136 -8.41 1.31 12.50
CA THR A 136 -8.96 2.34 11.64
C THR A 136 -9.66 3.39 12.49
N LYS A 137 -10.30 4.37 11.87
CA LYS A 137 -10.98 5.46 12.56
C LYS A 137 -12.30 5.77 11.88
N SER A 138 -13.37 5.77 12.65
CA SER A 138 -14.64 6.39 12.25
C SER A 138 -14.61 7.89 12.54
N ASP A 139 -15.66 8.62 12.17
CA ASP A 139 -15.76 10.06 12.45
C ASP A 139 -15.62 10.40 13.95
N LYS A 140 -15.92 9.44 14.83
CA LYS A 140 -15.92 9.63 16.30
C LYS A 140 -14.67 9.04 16.94
N ASP A 141 -14.40 7.76 16.70
CA ASP A 141 -13.40 7.00 17.47
C ASP A 141 -12.53 6.07 16.62
N TYR A 142 -11.38 5.72 17.18
CA TYR A 142 -10.57 4.60 16.71
C TYR A 142 -11.33 3.28 16.89
N ILE A 143 -11.22 2.42 15.89
CA ILE A 143 -11.79 1.08 15.87
C ILE A 143 -10.63 0.10 15.75
N ILE A 144 -10.52 -0.82 16.71
CA ILE A 144 -9.52 -1.88 16.72
C ILE A 144 -10.27 -3.21 16.69
N PHE A 145 -9.88 -4.11 15.80
CA PHE A 145 -10.56 -5.39 15.65
C PHE A 145 -9.61 -6.48 15.15
N PRO A 146 -9.87 -7.76 15.49
CA PRO A 146 -9.05 -8.88 15.04
C PRO A 146 -9.23 -9.12 13.55
N ILE A 147 -8.19 -9.58 12.86
CA ILE A 147 -8.22 -9.77 11.40
C ILE A 147 -9.36 -10.71 10.95
N GLU A 148 -9.76 -11.67 11.78
CA GLU A 148 -10.80 -12.65 11.46
C GLU A 148 -12.16 -12.00 11.25
N ASN A 149 -12.38 -10.82 11.85
CA ASN A 149 -13.64 -10.08 11.76
C ASN A 149 -13.61 -9.00 10.67
N PHE A 150 -12.65 -9.03 9.75
CA PHE A 150 -12.48 -7.99 8.72
C PHE A 150 -13.78 -7.66 7.95
N SER A 151 -14.57 -8.68 7.62
CA SER A 151 -15.83 -8.54 6.89
C SER A 151 -16.93 -7.81 7.68
N CYS A 152 -16.80 -7.69 9.00
CA CYS A 152 -17.72 -6.91 9.84
C CYS A 152 -17.49 -5.40 9.71
N TYR A 153 -16.29 -4.97 9.33
CA TYR A 153 -15.88 -3.56 9.38
C TYR A 153 -15.72 -2.94 7.99
N PHE A 154 -15.24 -3.69 7.01
CA PHE A 154 -14.97 -3.17 5.68
C PHE A 154 -15.84 -3.85 4.62
N GLU A 155 -16.27 -3.07 3.63
CA GLU A 155 -16.63 -3.57 2.31
C GLU A 155 -15.36 -3.74 1.49
N VAL A 156 -15.29 -4.79 0.67
CA VAL A 156 -14.14 -5.08 -0.20
C VAL A 156 -14.60 -5.16 -1.64
N THR A 157 -13.86 -4.48 -2.53
CA THR A 157 -13.96 -4.64 -3.98
C THR A 157 -12.59 -5.01 -4.54
N ALA A 158 -12.57 -5.63 -5.73
CA ALA A 158 -11.34 -6.01 -6.41
C ALA A 158 -11.38 -5.59 -7.88
N LYS A 159 -10.25 -5.09 -8.37
CA LYS A 159 -10.04 -4.75 -9.78
C LYS A 159 -8.79 -5.43 -10.31
N TYR A 160 -8.83 -5.87 -11.57
CA TYR A 160 -7.62 -6.18 -12.31
C TYR A 160 -7.22 -4.97 -13.15
N ARG A 161 -6.10 -4.32 -12.81
CA ARG A 161 -5.68 -3.06 -13.47
C ARG A 161 -4.19 -3.01 -13.73
N MET A 162 -3.80 -2.25 -14.74
CA MET A 162 -2.41 -1.87 -14.96
C MET A 162 -1.98 -0.83 -13.93
N LYS A 163 -0.88 -1.08 -13.22
CA LYS A 163 -0.30 -0.15 -12.25
C LYS A 163 1.18 -0.01 -12.53
N LYS A 164 1.61 1.21 -12.82
CA LYS A 164 3.02 1.57 -12.90
C LYS A 164 3.68 1.32 -11.55
N SER A 165 4.86 0.72 -11.57
CA SER A 165 5.62 0.47 -10.35
C SER A 165 6.01 1.80 -9.69
N GLY A 166 6.31 1.75 -8.38
CA GLY A 166 6.68 2.94 -7.62
C GLY A 166 7.94 3.64 -8.14
N SER A 167 8.23 4.79 -7.55
CA SER A 167 9.49 5.50 -7.81
C SER A 167 10.57 5.08 -6.80
N SER A 168 11.83 5.16 -7.20
CA SER A 168 12.97 5.00 -6.29
C SER A 168 13.73 6.33 -6.13
N PRO A 169 14.61 6.47 -5.13
CA PRO A 169 15.57 7.57 -5.09
C PRO A 169 16.42 7.58 -6.35
N LEU A 170 16.93 8.75 -6.77
CA LEU A 170 17.98 8.82 -7.77
C LEU A 170 19.16 7.91 -7.37
N SER A 171 19.84 7.32 -8.35
CA SER A 171 21.04 6.52 -8.14
C SER A 171 22.19 7.13 -8.93
N ASP A 172 23.44 6.85 -8.54
CA ASP A 172 24.61 7.37 -9.26
C ASP A 172 24.60 6.99 -10.75
N LEU A 173 24.14 5.77 -11.07
CA LEU A 173 23.97 5.30 -12.46
C LEU A 173 23.01 6.15 -13.30
N SER A 174 22.00 6.76 -12.69
CA SER A 174 21.00 7.58 -13.39
C SER A 174 21.23 9.08 -13.21
N LYS A 175 22.28 9.48 -12.49
CA LYS A 175 22.58 10.88 -12.20
C LYS A 175 22.93 11.66 -13.48
N ASN A 176 23.75 11.09 -14.36
CA ASN A 176 24.16 11.74 -15.60
C ASN A 176 22.97 11.99 -16.54
N ASP A 177 22.11 10.99 -16.72
CA ASP A 177 20.87 11.10 -17.52
C ASP A 177 19.96 12.21 -16.97
N PHE A 178 19.83 12.32 -15.64
CA PHE A 178 19.07 13.39 -15.01
C PHE A 178 19.72 14.78 -15.18
N GLU A 179 21.04 14.88 -15.01
CA GLU A 179 21.80 16.12 -15.18
C GLU A 179 21.69 16.67 -16.61
N GLU A 180 21.81 15.82 -17.62
CA GLU A 180 21.57 16.19 -19.00
C GLU A 180 20.14 16.65 -19.24
N ALA A 181 19.16 16.00 -18.62
CA ALA A 181 17.76 16.39 -18.72
C ALA A 181 17.50 17.78 -18.10
N LEU A 182 18.12 18.10 -16.97
CA LEU A 182 18.04 19.44 -16.37
C LEU A 182 18.69 20.50 -17.27
N LYS A 183 19.85 20.20 -17.87
CA LYS A 183 20.53 21.09 -18.82
C LYS A 183 19.65 21.36 -20.05
N LYS A 184 19.05 20.33 -20.64
CA LYS A 184 18.10 20.46 -21.76
C LYS A 184 16.85 21.26 -21.37
N ALA A 185 16.41 21.15 -20.13
CA ALA A 185 15.28 21.92 -19.59
C ALA A 185 15.64 23.35 -19.17
N ASN A 186 16.92 23.76 -19.31
CA ASN A 186 17.46 25.05 -18.90
C ASN A 186 17.15 25.40 -17.43
N ILE A 187 17.22 24.40 -16.54
CA ILE A 187 16.98 24.57 -15.11
C ILE A 187 18.32 24.87 -14.43
N SER A 188 18.36 25.92 -13.59
CA SER A 188 19.52 26.21 -12.76
C SER A 188 19.49 25.37 -11.49
N TYR A 189 20.58 24.68 -11.16
CA TYR A 189 20.63 23.81 -10.00
C TYR A 189 22.05 23.62 -9.45
N LYS A 190 22.13 23.13 -8.22
CA LYS A 190 23.34 22.54 -7.62
C LYS A 190 23.00 21.23 -6.95
N PHE A 191 23.78 20.17 -7.20
CA PHE A 191 23.62 18.91 -6.49
C PHE A 191 24.01 19.05 -5.01
N LYS A 192 23.21 18.44 -4.13
CA LYS A 192 23.52 18.18 -2.73
C LYS A 192 23.38 16.67 -2.52
N GLY A 193 24.45 15.93 -2.77
CA GLY A 193 24.40 14.47 -2.90
C GLY A 193 23.63 14.05 -4.15
N LEU A 194 22.52 13.34 -3.95
CA LEU A 194 21.58 12.90 -5.00
C LEU A 194 20.31 13.76 -5.08
N ASP A 195 20.19 14.73 -4.19
CA ASP A 195 19.15 15.76 -4.22
C ASP A 195 19.70 17.01 -4.94
N ILE A 196 18.82 17.95 -5.31
CA ILE A 196 19.21 19.21 -5.93
C ILE A 196 18.74 20.41 -5.12
N THR A 197 19.49 21.50 -5.24
CA THR A 197 19.09 22.82 -4.76
C THR A 197 18.87 23.76 -5.93
N THR A 198 17.79 24.55 -5.89
CA THR A 198 17.44 25.52 -6.93
C THR A 198 16.57 26.63 -6.36
N ASP A 199 16.63 27.82 -6.97
CA ASP A 199 15.72 28.93 -6.69
C ASP A 199 14.39 28.81 -7.45
N GLU A 200 14.30 27.89 -8.43
CA GLU A 200 13.08 27.63 -9.19
C GLU A 200 12.07 26.79 -8.39
N GLU A 201 10.78 27.09 -8.52
CA GLU A 201 9.73 26.27 -7.92
C GLU A 201 9.44 25.04 -8.79
N LEU A 202 9.94 23.87 -8.35
CA LEU A 202 9.88 22.63 -9.11
C LEU A 202 9.05 21.52 -8.42
N ASP A 203 8.28 21.81 -7.37
CA ASP A 203 7.56 20.76 -6.65
C ASP A 203 6.53 20.05 -7.55
N GLY A 204 6.63 18.72 -7.64
CA GLY A 204 5.78 17.91 -8.50
C GLY A 204 6.17 17.93 -9.99
N ARG A 205 7.19 18.70 -10.39
CA ARG A 205 7.64 18.75 -11.79
C ARG A 205 8.25 17.43 -12.21
N LYS A 206 7.92 16.98 -13.43
CA LYS A 206 8.54 15.83 -14.08
C LYS A 206 9.56 16.30 -15.11
N ILE A 207 10.74 15.69 -15.08
CA ILE A 207 11.83 15.93 -16.03
C ILE A 207 12.09 14.63 -16.77
N CYS A 208 11.99 14.65 -18.10
CA CYS A 208 12.24 13.48 -18.92
C CYS A 208 13.72 13.45 -19.34
N GLY A 209 14.46 12.47 -18.83
CA GLY A 209 15.75 12.09 -19.40
C GLY A 209 15.56 11.17 -20.60
N GLU A 210 16.68 10.71 -21.15
CA GLU A 210 16.68 9.78 -22.28
C GLU A 210 16.15 8.41 -21.85
N ASN A 211 16.58 7.95 -20.66
CA ASN A 211 16.29 6.61 -20.19
C ASN A 211 15.11 6.55 -19.20
N ARG A 212 14.90 7.62 -18.44
CA ARG A 212 13.96 7.65 -17.32
C ARG A 212 13.24 8.98 -17.19
N THR A 213 12.10 8.94 -16.51
CA THR A 213 11.43 10.16 -16.03
C THR A 213 11.75 10.38 -14.56
N TYR A 214 12.09 11.61 -14.20
CA TYR A 214 12.40 12.03 -12.83
C TYR A 214 11.28 12.93 -12.31
N LEU A 215 10.93 12.78 -11.04
CA LEU A 215 9.97 13.60 -10.32
C LEU A 215 10.69 14.36 -9.21
N LEU A 216 10.53 15.67 -9.20
CA LEU A 216 11.07 16.55 -8.17
C LEU A 216 10.04 16.75 -7.06
N ARG A 217 10.48 16.63 -5.80
CA ARG A 217 9.63 16.87 -4.63
C ARG A 217 10.34 17.79 -3.65
N LYS A 218 9.73 18.91 -3.34
CA LYS A 218 10.28 19.89 -2.39
C LYS A 218 10.37 19.24 -1.01
N LYS A 219 11.57 19.26 -0.43
CA LYS A 219 11.79 18.87 0.97
C LYS A 219 11.63 20.09 1.86
N GLU A 220 12.45 21.11 1.58
CA GLU A 220 12.60 22.33 2.36
C GLU A 220 13.03 23.44 1.41
N ASP A 221 12.70 24.70 1.71
CA ASP A 221 13.08 25.92 0.97
C ASP A 221 13.51 25.71 -0.49
N LYS A 222 14.82 25.57 -0.75
CA LYS A 222 15.41 25.39 -2.09
C LYS A 222 15.81 23.95 -2.41
N LEU A 223 15.63 23.02 -1.48
CA LEU A 223 16.06 21.62 -1.57
C LEU A 223 14.95 20.70 -2.09
N TYR A 224 15.26 19.97 -3.16
CA TYR A 224 14.35 19.04 -3.82
C TYR A 224 14.91 17.62 -3.81
N LYS A 225 14.08 16.67 -3.38
CA LYS A 225 14.33 15.25 -3.52
C LYS A 225 14.06 14.80 -4.95
N VAL A 226 15.01 14.11 -5.55
CA VAL A 226 14.88 13.54 -6.89
C VAL A 226 14.38 12.10 -6.79
N ARG A 227 13.27 11.80 -7.45
CA ARG A 227 12.70 10.45 -7.54
C ARG A 227 12.72 9.99 -8.99
N GLN A 228 13.29 8.82 -9.26
CA GLN A 228 13.23 8.19 -10.57
C GLN A 228 11.96 7.34 -10.68
N LEU A 229 11.13 7.60 -11.69
CA LEU A 229 9.91 6.85 -11.94
C LEU A 229 10.26 5.53 -12.65
N SER A 230 9.64 4.43 -12.23
CA SER A 230 9.84 3.13 -12.89
C SER A 230 9.23 3.12 -14.28
N ASN A 231 9.82 2.40 -15.24
CA ASN A 231 9.23 2.16 -16.56
C ASN A 231 8.34 0.90 -16.59
N THR A 232 8.29 0.13 -15.50
CA THR A 232 7.57 -1.14 -15.47
C THR A 232 6.09 -0.93 -15.13
N GLU A 233 5.22 -1.35 -16.04
CA GLU A 233 3.77 -1.38 -15.87
C GLU A 233 3.30 -2.83 -15.84
N ASN A 234 2.83 -3.28 -14.67
CA ASN A 234 2.32 -4.63 -14.48
C ASN A 234 0.83 -4.56 -14.18
N CYS A 235 0.08 -5.55 -14.66
CA CYS A 235 -1.30 -5.72 -14.26
C CYS A 235 -1.40 -6.50 -12.95
N ASN A 236 -2.14 -5.96 -12.00
CA ASN A 236 -2.38 -6.61 -10.71
C ASN A 236 -3.86 -6.71 -10.41
N VAL A 237 -4.20 -7.78 -9.69
CA VAL A 237 -5.42 -7.81 -8.89
C VAL A 237 -5.14 -6.97 -7.65
N ILE A 238 -5.97 -5.97 -7.42
CA ILE A 238 -5.83 -5.04 -6.30
C ILE A 238 -7.17 -4.91 -5.57
N PHE A 239 -7.09 -4.96 -4.24
CA PHE A 239 -8.25 -4.86 -3.38
C PHE A 239 -8.39 -3.44 -2.87
N SER A 240 -9.62 -2.94 -2.87
CA SER A 240 -9.98 -1.66 -2.27
C SER A 240 -11.00 -1.91 -1.17
N ILE A 241 -10.89 -1.15 -0.10
CA ILE A 241 -11.74 -1.28 1.07
C ILE A 241 -12.41 0.04 1.42
N LYS A 242 -13.63 -0.06 1.94
CA LYS A 242 -14.39 1.06 2.47
C LYS A 242 -15.00 0.70 3.81
N LEU A 243 -14.78 1.55 4.82
CA LEU A 243 -15.33 1.37 6.15
C LEU A 243 -16.86 1.41 6.06
N LYS A 244 -17.52 0.41 6.66
CA LYS A 244 -18.97 0.33 6.70
C LYS A 244 -19.53 1.47 7.56
N ALA A 245 -20.64 2.05 7.12
CA ALA A 245 -21.33 3.09 7.88
C ALA A 245 -21.99 2.53 9.16
N ASN A 246 -22.53 1.31 9.08
CA ASN A 246 -23.31 0.69 10.15
C ASN A 246 -22.55 -0.49 10.76
N ILE A 247 -21.58 -0.19 11.62
CA ILE A 247 -20.82 -1.20 12.36
C ILE A 247 -21.54 -1.46 13.69
N SER A 248 -21.77 -2.72 14.02
CA SER A 248 -22.42 -3.12 15.28
C SER A 248 -21.58 -2.69 16.49
N GLU A 249 -22.15 -1.87 17.37
CA GLU A 249 -21.49 -1.46 18.63
C GLU A 249 -21.17 -2.66 19.52
N LYS A 250 -22.05 -3.68 19.54
CA LYS A 250 -21.78 -4.94 20.24
C LYS A 250 -20.51 -5.61 19.70
N GLN A 251 -20.38 -5.71 18.38
CA GLN A 251 -19.20 -6.29 17.73
C GLN A 251 -17.94 -5.48 18.04
N ARG A 252 -18.02 -4.15 17.97
CA ARG A 252 -16.91 -3.24 18.30
C ARG A 252 -16.41 -3.47 19.72
N LYS A 253 -17.33 -3.58 20.68
CA LYS A 253 -17.00 -3.80 22.09
C LYS A 253 -16.33 -5.16 22.30
N GLU A 254 -16.93 -6.23 21.79
CA GLU A 254 -16.39 -7.59 21.91
C GLU A 254 -14.99 -7.72 21.30
N ASP A 255 -14.74 -7.04 20.18
CA ASP A 255 -13.44 -7.09 19.52
C ASP A 255 -12.38 -6.22 20.21
N LEU A 256 -12.79 -5.10 20.81
CA LEU A 256 -11.92 -4.32 21.68
C LEU A 256 -11.54 -5.11 22.94
N ASP A 257 -12.49 -5.79 23.57
CA ASP A 257 -12.24 -6.63 24.74
C ASP A 257 -11.25 -7.76 24.40
N LYS A 258 -11.38 -8.38 23.21
CA LYS A 258 -10.40 -9.36 22.71
C LYS A 258 -9.02 -8.76 22.53
N PHE A 259 -8.92 -7.56 21.95
CA PHE A 259 -7.65 -6.86 21.78
C PHE A 259 -6.99 -6.60 23.13
N GLU A 260 -7.73 -6.04 24.09
CA GLU A 260 -7.22 -5.72 25.42
C GLU A 260 -6.82 -6.98 26.21
N LEU A 261 -7.55 -8.08 26.05
CA LEU A 261 -7.15 -9.38 26.59
C LEU A 261 -5.85 -9.88 25.94
N PHE A 262 -5.72 -9.73 24.61
CA PHE A 262 -4.54 -10.14 23.87
C PHE A 262 -3.28 -9.35 24.27
N LEU A 263 -3.41 -8.10 24.72
CA LEU A 263 -2.28 -7.29 25.22
C LEU A 263 -1.81 -7.70 26.63
N LYS A 264 -2.67 -8.37 27.41
CA LYS A 264 -2.34 -8.83 28.77
C LYS A 264 -1.56 -10.14 28.75
N ASN A 265 -1.78 -10.97 27.74
CA ASN A 265 -1.11 -12.24 27.50
C ASN A 265 0.17 -12.06 26.69
#